data_AF-A0A534V3X7-F1
#
_entry.id   AF-A0A534V3X7-F1
#
_cell.length_a   1.000
_cell.length_b   1.000
_cell.length_c   1.000
_cell.angle_alpha   90.00
_cell.angle_beta   90.00
_cell.angle_gamma   90.00
#
_symmetry.space_group_name_H-M   'P 1'
#
loop_
_entity.id
_entity.type
_entity.pdbx_description
1 polymer ?
#
loop_
_entity_poly.entity_id
_entity_poly.type
_entity_poly.pdbx_seq_one_letter_code
_entity_poly.pdbx_strand_id
1 'polypeptide(L)' 'MEEHYKGHIILITTGHPDKNRWKPICKIKFTDGSRELIKDLDWDLSYDTPEEAERVGLLVSKKWIDSGKPK' A
#
# COMPACT_ATOMS: atom_id res chain seq x y z
N MET A 1 -3.81 -2.58 -8.31
CA MET A 1 -3.62 -3.97 -7.84
C MET A 1 -4.33 -4.27 -6.51
N GLU A 2 -4.83 -5.50 -6.31
CA GLU A 2 -5.27 -6.04 -5.00
C GLU A 2 -4.46 -7.31 -4.69
N GLU A 3 -4.01 -7.48 -3.44
CA GLU A 3 -3.29 -8.68 -3.00
C GLU A 3 -3.64 -9.07 -1.56
N HIS A 4 -3.83 -10.37 -1.30
CA HIS A 4 -4.03 -10.89 0.05
C HIS A 4 -2.70 -11.32 0.67
N TYR A 5 -2.37 -10.82 1.86
CA TYR A 5 -1.12 -11.13 2.55
C TYR A 5 -1.30 -11.26 4.06
N LYS A 6 -0.99 -12.42 4.64
CA LYS A 6 -1.06 -12.70 6.09
C LYS A 6 -2.39 -12.24 6.74
N GLY A 7 -3.52 -12.52 6.10
CA GLY A 7 -4.84 -12.13 6.61
C GLY A 7 -5.21 -10.64 6.41
N HIS A 8 -4.35 -9.88 5.74
CA HIS A 8 -4.60 -8.49 5.35
C HIS A 8 -4.93 -8.43 3.85
N ILE A 9 -5.71 -7.42 3.44
CA ILE A 9 -5.96 -7.10 2.03
C ILE A 9 -5.18 -5.82 1.70
N ILE A 10 -4.20 -5.94 0.82
CA ILE A 10 -3.41 -4.82 0.31
C ILE A 10 -4.03 -4.35 -1.00
N LEU A 11 -4.43 -3.09 -1.03
CA LEU A 11 -4.92 -2.39 -2.21
C LEU A 11 -3.89 -1.34 -2.61
N ILE A 12 -3.46 -1.40 -3.86
CA ILE A 12 -2.49 -0.45 -4.40
C ILE A 12 -3.14 0.19 -5.61
N THR A 13 -3.25 1.50 -5.58
CA THR A 13 -3.62 2.29 -6.75
C THR A 13 -2.49 3.26 -7.04
N THR A 14 -2.34 3.70 -8.28
CA THR A 14 -1.35 4.72 -8.63
C THR A 14 -2.06 6.04 -8.92
N GLY A 15 -1.47 7.13 -8.46
CA GLY A 15 -1.93 8.48 -8.71
C GLY A 15 -0.84 9.33 -9.35
N HIS A 16 -1.24 10.43 -9.98
CA HIS A 16 -0.33 11.42 -10.53
C HIS A 16 -0.39 12.69 -9.68
N PRO A 17 0.49 12.83 -8.67
CA PRO A 17 0.63 14.12 -7.99
C PRO A 17 1.22 15.19 -8.93
N ASP A 18 2.04 14.78 -9.91
CA ASP A 18 2.65 15.65 -10.91
C ASP A 18 2.67 14.98 -12.30
N LYS A 19 2.75 15.80 -13.36
CA LYS A 19 2.57 15.37 -14.78
C LYS A 19 3.45 14.22 -15.27
N ASN A 20 4.57 13.93 -14.60
CA ASN A 20 5.57 12.97 -15.06
C ASN A 20 5.93 11.86 -14.05
N ARG A 21 5.32 11.82 -12.86
CA ARG A 21 5.67 10.81 -11.86
C ARG A 21 4.45 10.16 -11.22
N TRP A 22 4.57 8.86 -11.00
CA TRP A 22 3.55 8.01 -10.41
C TRP A 22 3.80 7.83 -8.92
N LYS A 23 2.79 8.12 -8.11
CA LYS A 23 2.82 7.87 -6.67
C LYS A 23 1.91 6.69 -6.34
N PRO A 24 2.43 5.66 -5.65
CA PRO A 24 1.58 4.60 -5.15
C PRO A 24 0.76 5.09 -3.96
N ILE A 25 -0.51 4.75 -3.97
CA ILE A 25 -1.47 4.95 -2.90
C ILE A 25 -1.76 3.55 -2.38
N CYS A 26 -1.20 3.23 -1.22
CA CYS A 26 -1.31 1.90 -0.62
C CYS A 26 -2.30 1.94 0.54
N LYS A 27 -3.30 1.07 0.49
CA LYS A 27 -4.30 0.88 1.53
C LYS A 27 -4.26 -0.56 2.01
N ILE A 28 -4.06 -0.76 3.31
CA ILE A 28 -4.05 -2.07 3.93
C ILE A 28 -5.32 -2.20 4.76
N LYS A 29 -6.21 -3.11 4.36
CA LYS A 29 -7.40 -3.46 5.14
C LYS A 29 -7.10 -4.66 6.02
N PHE A 30 -7.52 -4.59 7.28
CA PHE A 30 -7.35 -5.65 8.26
C PHE A 30 -8.44 -5.59 9.31
N THR A 31 -8.64 -6.71 10.01
CA THR A 31 -9.58 -6.79 11.13
C THR A 31 -8.81 -6.74 12.44
N ASP A 32 -9.12 -5.78 13.29
CA ASP A 32 -8.64 -5.70 14.67
C ASP A 32 -9.79 -6.00 15.63
N GLY A 33 -9.80 -7.22 16.17
CA GLY A 33 -10.92 -7.75 16.95
C GLY A 33 -12.21 -7.84 16.14
N SER A 34 -13.17 -6.96 16.44
CA SER A 34 -14.46 -6.86 15.74
C SER A 34 -14.55 -5.69 14.76
N ARG A 35 -13.47 -4.93 14.57
CA ARG A 35 -13.45 -3.72 13.73
C ARG A 35 -12.64 -3.95 12.47
N GLU A 36 -13.22 -3.61 11.34
CA GLU A 36 -12.47 -3.46 10.09
C GLU A 36 -11.77 -2.10 10.08
N LEU A 37 -10.45 -2.13 9.91
CA LEU A 37 -9.60 -0.96 9.85
C LEU A 37 -8.93 -0.87 8.49
N ILE A 38 -8.73 0.37 8.04
CA ILE A 38 -8.03 0.68 6.80
C ILE A 38 -6.85 1.56 7.16
N LYS A 39 -5.64 1.10 6.82
CA LYS A 39 -4.42 1.88 6.96
C LYS A 39 -3.96 2.37 5.60
N ASP A 40 -3.99 3.68 5.43
CA ASP A 40 -3.38 4.33 4.29
C ASP A 40 -1.89 4.58 4.61
N LEU A 41 -1.02 4.10 3.72
CA LEU A 41 0.41 4.39 3.75
C LEU A 41 0.69 5.49 2.73
N ASP A 42 1.01 6.67 3.24
CA ASP A 42 1.43 7.82 2.44
C ASP A 42 2.93 8.04 2.62
N TRP A 43 3.64 8.25 1.51
CA TRP A 43 5.05 8.62 1.50
C TRP A 43 5.40 9.45 0.27
N ASP A 44 6.46 10.24 0.37
CA ASP A 44 6.84 11.25 -0.62
C ASP A 44 7.80 10.72 -1.70
N LEU A 45 7.57 9.49 -2.17
CA LEU A 45 8.33 8.92 -3.27
C LEU A 45 7.41 8.74 -4.48
N SER A 46 7.95 9.12 -5.62
CA SER A 46 7.29 9.04 -6.91
C SER A 46 8.21 8.35 -7.91
N TYR A 47 7.63 7.57 -8.82
CA TYR A 47 8.32 6.64 -9.72
C TYR A 47 8.04 7.00 -11.18
N ASP A 48 8.90 6.56 -12.08
CA ASP A 48 8.81 6.91 -13.49
C ASP A 48 7.67 6.13 -14.18
N THR A 49 7.34 4.93 -13.70
CA THR A 49 6.29 4.08 -14.26
C THR A 49 5.22 3.69 -13.23
N PRO A 50 3.97 3.43 -13.68
CA PRO A 50 2.92 2.95 -12.78
C PRO A 50 3.25 1.55 -12.25
N GLU A 51 3.87 0.69 -13.04
CA GLU A 51 4.24 -0.66 -12.63
C GLU A 51 5.30 -0.65 -11.51
N GLU A 52 6.28 0.25 -11.58
CA GLU A 52 7.25 0.46 -10.50
C GLU A 52 6.57 0.98 -9.23
N ALA A 53 5.69 1.97 -9.37
CA ALA A 53 4.92 2.47 -8.24
C ALA A 53 4.11 1.33 -7.58
N GLU A 54 3.41 0.50 -8.35
CA GLU A 54 2.66 -0.65 -7.82
C GLU A 54 3.59 -1.66 -7.13
N ARG A 55 4.70 -2.05 -7.76
CA ARG A 55 5.64 -3.03 -7.23
C ARG A 55 6.26 -2.57 -5.91
N VAL A 56 6.69 -1.31 -5.84
CA VAL A 56 7.26 -0.75 -4.62
C VAL A 56 6.19 -0.57 -3.55
N GLY A 57 4.98 -0.15 -3.94
CA GLY A 57 3.84 -0.07 -3.04
C GLY A 57 3.53 -1.39 -2.35
N LEU A 58 3.63 -2.49 -3.10
CA LEU A 58 3.44 -3.84 -2.59
C LEU A 58 4.54 -4.24 -1.60
N LEU A 59 5.79 -3.99 -1.97
CA LEU A 59 6.95 -4.31 -1.13
C LEU A 59 6.88 -3.57 0.22
N VAL A 60 6.55 -2.28 0.21
CA VAL A 60 6.42 -1.46 1.41
C VAL A 60 5.25 -1.95 2.27
N SER A 61 4.11 -2.26 1.66
CA SER A 61 2.93 -2.76 2.37
C SER A 61 3.21 -4.09 3.08
N LYS A 62 3.85 -5.04 2.39
CA LYS A 62 4.28 -6.31 2.98
C LYS A 62 5.26 -6.10 4.14
N LYS A 63 6.26 -5.24 3.95
CA LYS A 63 7.23 -4.91 5.00
C LYS A 63 6.58 -4.28 6.24
N TRP A 64 5.55 -3.46 6.04
CA TRP A 64 4.78 -2.88 7.14
C TRP A 64 4.06 -3.97 7.97
N ILE A 65 3.42 -4.93 7.29
CA ILE A 65 2.78 -6.09 7.93
C ILE A 65 3.82 -6.97 8.64
N ASP A 66 4.94 -7.25 7.99
CA ASP A 66 6.04 -8.05 8.54
C ASP A 66 6.69 -7.43 9.78
N SER A 67 6.62 -6.10 9.91
CA SER A 67 7.09 -5.38 11.09
C SER A 67 6.17 -5.54 12.32
N GLY A 68 5.15 -6.40 12.23
CA GLY A 68 4.20 -6.66 13.31
C GLY A 68 3.20 -5.52 13.52
N LYS A 69 2.92 -4.75 12.46
CA LYS A 69 1.86 -3.76 12.44
C LYS A 69 0.67 -4.32 11.65
N PRO A 70 -0.57 -4.06 12.09
CA PRO A 70 -0.97 -3.35 13.30
C PRO A 70 -0.92 -4.27 14.53
N LYS A 71 -0.65 -3.69 15.70
CA LYS A 71 -0.87 -4.35 16.99
C LYS A 71 -2.31 -4.17 17.42
#